data_AF-A0A9P5SCC6-F1
#
_entry.id   AF-A0A9P5SCC6-F1
#
_cell.length_a   1.000
_cell.length_b   1.000
_cell.length_c   1.000
_cell.angle_alpha   90.00
_cell.angle_beta   90.00
_cell.angle_gamma   90.00
#
_symmetry.space_group_name_H-M   'P 1'
#
loop_
_entity.id
_entity.type
_entity.pdbx_description
1 polymer ?
#
loop_
_entity_poly.entity_id
_entity_poly.type
_entity_poly.pdbx_seq_one_letter_code
_entity_poly.pdbx_strand_id
1 'polypeptide(L)'
;MTSALNHAPLPNFAKIFKRGEPQYDEHCYQYASSSHTHGIIQPKYIIYPTGDDEVIKAIQYAKANKLAVAVRTGGHQYSGASSTYGENIQLALSRTYVDFRWDNADYTLVTVGISYSLRVFHEKLTAKGRFVSHGQCSHVHLGGHVQSGGYGQLARSFGLLADHVQKIRIITADGQPRVIQRGVEEDKDLFFAVLGGSPGNFGVLTHVTLRVHRDEDHPVSRGLKILYPYNRDRLKRLLDVMVQMANDKLFPADYDYCLTVLSADSLIVPAFSPDLDQIFRTEHPEAFGTNGLFIWPPMIIVYAQWANLEGEGQPYDPTFFDNIKRAGGKMPQIPFLGIKVDDDRHWPLSELTGQWIFQNVREFEKPYVKRTFMSNSKTLVEDGWTDYVSDRIHEIEGNPFNGCDLSIQIQNFGGDYSRLVQNNDGSTAISWRDSHICCVLDCFHKGFPSARKNAKEWQKENDKCVGRADSKFCKEDRRVLWGSHDLNLDQVHDHYFDKGHAISSKTKYERLCEIKKKVDPDDIFTPNGFCVGAPPVAAAVNDEAEDLKTQLDLGRIAQTALLAIGSIFPTFKASFLEKKLEKVAASIAVVDSHVQQQAEFLATMCNDPEMSEKLRKRRAEHEAQLEKQPE
;
A
#
# COMPACT_ATOMS: atom_id res chain seq x y z
N MET A 1 0.25 -19.35 -37.19
CA MET A 1 -0.46 -20.52 -36.62
C MET A 1 -0.07 -20.61 -35.16
N THR A 2 -0.91 -20.11 -34.26
CA THR A 2 -0.71 -20.20 -32.81
C THR A 2 -0.95 -21.64 -32.39
N SER A 3 0.10 -22.35 -31.95
CA SER A 3 -0.09 -23.62 -31.25
C SER A 3 -0.87 -23.30 -29.98
N ALA A 4 -2.16 -23.66 -29.93
CA ALA A 4 -2.88 -23.69 -28.69
C ALA A 4 -2.10 -24.63 -27.76
N LEU A 5 -1.47 -24.09 -26.73
CA LEU A 5 -0.91 -24.89 -25.65
C LEU A 5 -2.08 -25.73 -25.12
N ASN A 6 -2.03 -27.04 -25.35
CA ASN A 6 -3.03 -27.97 -24.84
C ASN A 6 -2.87 -28.05 -23.32
N HIS A 7 -3.43 -27.07 -22.63
CA HIS A 7 -3.54 -27.11 -21.18
C HIS A 7 -4.36 -28.34 -20.77
N ALA A 8 -3.98 -28.96 -19.66
CA ALA A 8 -4.82 -29.96 -19.02
C ALA A 8 -6.22 -29.35 -18.79
N PRO A 9 -7.30 -30.15 -18.80
CA PRO A 9 -8.63 -29.63 -18.52
C PRO A 9 -8.67 -28.92 -17.16
N LEU A 10 -9.25 -27.73 -17.13
CA LEU A 10 -9.43 -26.97 -15.90
C LEU A 10 -10.25 -27.79 -14.90
N PRO A 11 -9.74 -28.02 -13.66
CA PRO A 11 -10.47 -28.75 -12.64
C PRO A 11 -11.77 -28.05 -12.24
N ASN A 12 -12.69 -28.82 -11.64
CA ASN A 12 -13.89 -28.24 -11.06
C ASN A 12 -13.55 -27.51 -9.75
N PHE A 13 -13.88 -26.21 -9.70
CA PHE A 13 -13.75 -25.34 -8.53
C PHE A 13 -15.13 -24.85 -8.12
N ALA A 14 -15.38 -24.71 -6.82
CA ALA A 14 -16.64 -24.24 -6.27
C ALA A 14 -17.04 -22.87 -6.84
N LYS A 15 -16.06 -21.98 -7.02
CA LYS A 15 -16.27 -20.66 -7.62
C LYS A 15 -15.04 -20.19 -8.39
N ILE A 16 -15.23 -19.91 -9.68
CA ILE A 16 -14.20 -19.40 -10.59
C ILE A 16 -14.80 -18.38 -11.55
N PHE A 17 -14.03 -17.36 -11.89
CA PHE A 17 -14.33 -16.43 -12.99
C PHE A 17 -13.21 -16.48 -14.02
N LYS A 18 -13.57 -16.59 -15.29
CA LYS A 18 -12.62 -16.58 -16.40
C LYS A 18 -12.65 -15.24 -17.11
N ARG A 19 -11.48 -14.77 -17.55
CA ARG A 19 -11.40 -13.53 -18.34
C ARG A 19 -12.31 -13.62 -19.57
N GLY A 20 -13.19 -12.64 -19.71
CA GLY A 20 -14.21 -12.56 -20.77
C GLY A 20 -15.60 -13.07 -20.36
N GLU A 21 -15.75 -13.71 -19.20
CA GLU A 21 -17.08 -14.06 -18.66
C GLU A 21 -17.74 -12.86 -17.96
N PRO A 22 -19.08 -12.82 -17.89
CA PRO A 22 -19.79 -11.83 -17.08
C PRO A 22 -19.26 -11.81 -15.64
N GLN A 23 -19.24 -10.62 -15.02
CA GLN A 23 -18.78 -10.39 -13.64
C GLN A 23 -17.27 -10.59 -13.39
N TYR A 24 -16.48 -11.01 -14.39
CA TYR A 24 -15.03 -11.13 -14.23
C TYR A 24 -14.38 -9.82 -13.76
N ASP A 25 -14.75 -8.68 -14.35
CA ASP A 25 -14.14 -7.39 -14.02
C ASP A 25 -14.42 -6.95 -12.58
N GLU A 26 -15.63 -7.23 -12.07
CA GLU A 26 -16.00 -6.99 -10.67
C GLU A 26 -15.09 -7.80 -9.72
N HIS A 27 -14.83 -9.06 -10.06
CA HIS A 27 -13.97 -9.93 -9.25
C HIS A 27 -12.48 -9.68 -9.45
N CYS A 28 -12.08 -9.11 -10.59
CA CYS A 28 -10.72 -8.66 -10.87
C CYS A 28 -10.39 -7.39 -10.08
N TYR A 29 -11.39 -6.55 -9.83
CA TYR A 29 -11.24 -5.32 -9.06
C TYR A 29 -10.55 -5.54 -7.71
N GLN A 30 -9.58 -4.69 -7.43
CA GLN A 30 -8.82 -4.61 -6.18
C GLN A 30 -8.33 -3.17 -5.98
N TYR A 31 -7.66 -2.88 -4.86
CA TYR A 31 -7.26 -1.51 -4.50
C TYR A 31 -6.49 -0.81 -5.64
N ALA A 32 -5.55 -1.52 -6.26
CA ALA A 32 -4.73 -1.02 -7.37
C ALA A 32 -5.49 -0.78 -8.67
N SER A 33 -6.70 -1.31 -8.84
CA SER A 33 -7.45 -1.23 -10.11
C SER A 33 -7.83 0.19 -10.53
N SER A 34 -7.78 1.18 -9.64
CA SER A 34 -8.01 2.59 -10.03
C SER A 34 -6.81 3.26 -10.68
N SER A 35 -5.62 2.66 -10.60
CA SER A 35 -4.35 3.33 -10.96
C SER A 35 -3.45 2.48 -11.81
N HIS A 36 -3.63 1.17 -11.70
CA HIS A 36 -2.91 0.15 -12.42
C HIS A 36 -3.95 -0.63 -13.23
N THR A 37 -4.28 -0.13 -14.42
CA THR A 37 -5.19 -0.82 -15.35
C THR A 37 -4.41 -1.30 -16.56
N HIS A 38 -4.82 -2.46 -17.08
CA HIS A 38 -4.29 -3.15 -18.26
C HIS A 38 -2.84 -3.69 -18.12
N GLY A 39 -2.66 -4.98 -18.44
CA GLY A 39 -1.35 -5.64 -18.50
C GLY A 39 -0.83 -6.32 -17.23
N ILE A 40 -1.15 -5.86 -16.01
CA ILE A 40 -0.59 -6.42 -14.76
C ILE A 40 -1.61 -7.01 -13.76
N ILE A 41 -2.90 -6.62 -13.86
CA ILE A 41 -4.02 -7.12 -13.03
C ILE A 41 -5.09 -7.67 -13.99
N GLN A 42 -4.74 -8.71 -14.74
CA GLN A 42 -5.61 -9.36 -15.73
C GLN A 42 -5.39 -10.88 -15.77
N PRO A 43 -5.55 -11.60 -14.64
CA PRO A 43 -5.43 -13.05 -14.61
C PRO A 43 -6.40 -13.72 -15.59
N LYS A 44 -6.07 -14.90 -16.09
CA LYS A 44 -7.04 -15.69 -16.86
C LYS A 44 -8.12 -16.27 -15.97
N TYR A 45 -7.73 -16.70 -14.77
CA TYR A 45 -8.58 -17.39 -13.81
C TYR A 45 -8.54 -16.69 -12.46
N ILE A 46 -9.71 -16.35 -11.92
CA ILE A 46 -9.86 -15.91 -10.52
C ILE A 46 -10.62 -17.00 -9.78
N ILE A 47 -9.94 -17.71 -8.89
CA ILE A 47 -10.49 -18.84 -8.15
C ILE A 47 -10.75 -18.40 -6.71
N TYR A 48 -11.95 -18.67 -6.20
CA TYR A 48 -12.31 -18.49 -4.79
C TYR A 48 -12.37 -19.86 -4.12
N PRO A 49 -11.25 -20.38 -3.61
CA PRO A 49 -11.21 -21.70 -2.98
C PRO A 49 -11.98 -21.68 -1.66
N THR A 50 -12.56 -22.83 -1.34
CA THR A 50 -13.31 -23.07 -0.09
C THR A 50 -12.46 -23.68 1.03
N GLY A 51 -11.23 -24.11 0.75
CA GLY A 51 -10.29 -24.65 1.73
C GLY A 51 -9.00 -25.18 1.08
N ASP A 52 -8.23 -25.93 1.87
CA ASP A 52 -6.91 -26.45 1.47
C ASP A 52 -6.98 -27.28 0.17
N ASP A 53 -7.99 -28.15 0.02
CA ASP A 53 -8.13 -29.04 -1.16
C ASP A 53 -8.21 -28.28 -2.48
N GLU A 54 -8.95 -27.17 -2.53
CA GLU A 54 -9.08 -26.36 -3.74
C GLU A 54 -7.84 -25.49 -3.99
N VAL A 55 -7.15 -25.07 -2.93
CA VAL A 55 -5.84 -24.42 -3.08
C VAL A 55 -4.82 -25.40 -3.68
N ILE A 56 -4.72 -26.61 -3.14
CA ILE A 56 -3.82 -27.65 -3.63
C ILE A 56 -4.14 -28.01 -5.08
N LYS A 57 -5.43 -28.18 -5.40
CA LYS A 57 -5.91 -28.43 -6.76
C LYS A 57 -5.49 -27.33 -7.75
N ALA A 58 -5.57 -26.06 -7.34
CA ALA A 58 -5.14 -24.94 -8.17
C ALA A 58 -3.61 -24.91 -8.37
N ILE A 59 -2.82 -25.19 -7.32
CA ILE A 59 -1.35 -25.29 -7.39
C ILE A 59 -0.95 -26.43 -8.34
N GLN A 60 -1.56 -27.61 -8.20
CA GLN A 60 -1.29 -28.77 -9.08
C GLN A 60 -1.65 -28.46 -10.53
N TYR A 61 -2.79 -27.81 -10.77
CA TYR A 61 -3.16 -27.36 -12.10
C TYR A 61 -2.18 -26.34 -12.67
N ALA A 62 -1.74 -25.37 -11.88
CA ALA A 62 -0.76 -24.38 -12.28
C ALA A 62 0.56 -25.05 -12.69
N LYS A 63 1.06 -25.99 -11.88
CA LYS A 63 2.27 -26.77 -12.14
C LYS A 63 2.16 -27.61 -13.41
N ALA A 64 1.07 -28.35 -13.60
CA ALA A 64 0.84 -29.16 -14.79
C ALA A 64 0.80 -28.33 -16.09
N ASN A 65 0.46 -27.04 -15.99
CA ASN A 65 0.25 -26.15 -17.12
C ASN A 65 1.30 -25.04 -17.26
N LYS A 66 2.33 -25.03 -16.41
CA LYS A 66 3.35 -23.98 -16.35
C LYS A 66 2.73 -22.58 -16.20
N LEU A 67 1.72 -22.46 -15.34
CA LEU A 67 1.06 -21.20 -15.00
C LEU A 67 1.58 -20.71 -13.65
N ALA A 68 1.61 -19.39 -13.48
CA ALA A 68 1.89 -18.79 -12.19
C ALA A 68 0.60 -18.51 -11.40
N VAL A 69 0.76 -18.33 -10.09
CA VAL A 69 -0.30 -18.14 -9.10
C VAL A 69 -0.01 -16.88 -8.29
N ALA A 70 -0.90 -15.90 -8.38
CA ALA A 70 -0.95 -14.78 -7.45
C ALA A 70 -1.89 -15.07 -6.28
N VAL A 71 -1.49 -14.70 -5.07
CA VAL A 71 -2.29 -14.89 -3.86
C VAL A 71 -2.88 -13.55 -3.43
N ARG A 72 -4.21 -13.51 -3.28
CA ARG A 72 -4.95 -12.33 -2.87
C ARG A 72 -5.83 -12.63 -1.66
N THR A 73 -5.57 -11.98 -0.54
CA THR A 73 -6.56 -11.89 0.57
C THR A 73 -7.45 -10.67 0.37
N GLY A 74 -7.10 -9.54 0.99
CA GLY A 74 -7.92 -8.31 0.95
C GLY A 74 -7.75 -7.47 -0.31
N GLY A 75 -6.78 -7.79 -1.19
CA GLY A 75 -6.54 -7.03 -2.42
C GLY A 75 -6.05 -5.60 -2.20
N HIS A 76 -5.44 -5.31 -1.04
CA HIS A 76 -5.06 -3.97 -0.59
C HIS A 76 -3.61 -3.57 -0.94
N GLN A 77 -2.99 -4.27 -1.89
CA GLN A 77 -1.62 -4.00 -2.33
C GLN A 77 -1.62 -2.87 -3.36
N TYR A 78 -0.78 -1.85 -3.15
CA TYR A 78 -0.86 -0.57 -3.90
C TYR A 78 -0.35 -0.60 -5.33
N SER A 79 0.49 -1.54 -5.74
CA SER A 79 1.00 -1.63 -7.12
C SER A 79 0.33 -2.72 -7.96
N GLY A 80 -0.59 -3.50 -7.38
CA GLY A 80 -1.23 -4.64 -8.02
C GLY A 80 -0.53 -5.99 -7.84
N ALA A 81 0.55 -6.07 -7.05
CA ALA A 81 1.38 -7.27 -6.89
C ALA A 81 0.64 -8.49 -6.30
N SER A 82 -0.54 -8.30 -5.70
CA SER A 82 -1.43 -9.40 -5.30
C SER A 82 -2.22 -10.02 -6.46
N SER A 83 -1.88 -9.67 -7.72
CA SER A 83 -2.50 -10.17 -8.94
C SER A 83 -1.45 -10.60 -9.96
N THR A 84 -1.92 -10.98 -11.15
CA THR A 84 -1.12 -11.47 -12.27
C THR A 84 -1.79 -11.10 -13.59
N TYR A 85 -1.22 -11.56 -14.70
CA TYR A 85 -1.64 -11.28 -16.06
C TYR A 85 -1.54 -12.54 -16.94
N GLY A 86 -1.97 -12.42 -18.20
CA GLY A 86 -1.86 -13.52 -19.16
C GLY A 86 -2.70 -14.73 -18.77
N GLU A 87 -2.19 -15.95 -18.98
CA GLU A 87 -2.93 -17.20 -18.72
C GLU A 87 -2.88 -17.65 -17.25
N ASN A 88 -2.33 -16.81 -16.36
CA ASN A 88 -2.08 -17.14 -14.96
C ASN A 88 -3.34 -17.09 -14.07
N ILE A 89 -3.16 -17.55 -12.84
CA ILE A 89 -4.22 -17.75 -11.85
C ILE A 89 -4.08 -16.73 -10.72
N GLN A 90 -5.20 -16.20 -10.25
CA GLN A 90 -5.30 -15.47 -8.98
C GLN A 90 -6.15 -16.29 -8.00
N LEU A 91 -5.57 -16.66 -6.85
CA LEU A 91 -6.27 -17.27 -5.73
C LEU A 91 -6.82 -16.19 -4.80
N ALA A 92 -8.14 -16.02 -4.78
CA ALA A 92 -8.85 -15.05 -3.96
C ALA A 92 -9.33 -15.69 -2.64
N LEU A 93 -8.62 -15.40 -1.56
CA LEU A 93 -8.74 -16.04 -0.25
C LEU A 93 -9.49 -15.21 0.79
N SER A 94 -10.19 -14.15 0.43
CA SER A 94 -10.86 -13.24 1.38
C SER A 94 -11.96 -13.90 2.23
N ARG A 95 -12.40 -15.12 1.88
CA ARG A 95 -13.46 -15.85 2.59
C ARG A 95 -13.13 -17.33 2.87
N THR A 96 -11.88 -17.74 2.64
CA THR A 96 -11.48 -19.16 2.65
C THR A 96 -11.14 -19.64 4.06
N TYR A 97 -10.34 -18.88 4.81
CA TYR A 97 -9.82 -19.27 6.12
C TYR A 97 -10.33 -18.29 7.18
N VAL A 98 -11.49 -18.60 7.75
CA VAL A 98 -12.22 -17.75 8.71
C VAL A 98 -12.26 -18.36 10.11
N ASP A 99 -11.34 -19.27 10.43
CA ASP A 99 -11.23 -19.87 11.75
C ASP A 99 -10.59 -18.90 12.76
N PHE A 100 -11.08 -18.89 14.00
CA PHE A 100 -10.53 -18.09 15.09
C PHE A 100 -10.61 -18.88 16.39
N ARG A 101 -9.46 -19.31 16.92
CA ARG A 101 -9.38 -20.21 18.08
C ARG A 101 -8.33 -19.74 19.08
N TRP A 102 -8.74 -19.63 20.34
CA TRP A 102 -7.82 -19.45 21.46
C TRP A 102 -7.16 -20.78 21.81
N ASP A 103 -5.83 -20.79 21.88
CA ASP A 103 -5.03 -22.01 22.08
C ASP A 103 -4.63 -22.21 23.55
N ASN A 104 -4.95 -21.26 24.42
CA ASN A 104 -4.67 -21.31 25.85
C ASN A 104 -5.79 -20.64 26.69
N ALA A 105 -5.82 -20.97 27.98
CA ALA A 105 -6.91 -20.59 28.89
C ALA A 105 -6.89 -19.09 29.28
N ASP A 106 -5.73 -18.45 29.24
CA ASP A 106 -5.52 -17.03 29.53
C ASP A 106 -5.73 -16.13 28.29
N TYR A 107 -6.10 -16.70 27.14
CA TYR A 107 -6.39 -15.97 25.90
C TYR A 107 -5.21 -15.11 25.40
N THR A 108 -3.98 -15.59 25.56
CA THR A 108 -2.76 -14.89 25.08
C THR A 108 -2.15 -15.55 23.85
N LEU A 109 -2.65 -16.71 23.43
CA LEU A 109 -2.25 -17.42 22.22
C LEU A 109 -3.48 -17.69 21.36
N VAL A 110 -3.47 -17.24 20.11
CA VAL A 110 -4.62 -17.36 19.20
C VAL A 110 -4.19 -17.83 17.82
N THR A 111 -4.83 -18.88 17.31
CA THR A 111 -4.71 -19.31 15.91
C THR A 111 -5.84 -18.72 15.09
N VAL A 112 -5.47 -17.97 14.04
CA VAL A 112 -6.40 -17.18 13.24
C VAL A 112 -6.19 -17.44 11.75
N GLY A 113 -7.29 -17.66 11.04
CA GLY A 113 -7.34 -17.73 9.59
C GLY A 113 -7.10 -16.36 8.95
N ILE A 114 -6.42 -16.37 7.82
CA ILE A 114 -5.82 -15.15 7.23
C ILE A 114 -6.79 -14.29 6.42
N SER A 115 -8.04 -14.75 6.30
CA SER A 115 -9.12 -14.09 5.57
C SER A 115 -9.80 -12.98 6.36
N TYR A 116 -9.49 -12.81 7.65
CA TYR A 116 -10.08 -11.72 8.42
C TYR A 116 -9.55 -10.36 7.96
N SER A 117 -10.46 -9.40 7.83
CA SER A 117 -10.10 -7.99 7.79
C SER A 117 -9.56 -7.55 9.16
N LEU A 118 -8.70 -6.53 9.19
CA LEU A 118 -8.10 -6.05 10.44
C LEU A 118 -9.17 -5.57 11.44
N ARG A 119 -10.28 -5.02 10.95
CA ARG A 119 -11.43 -4.66 11.80
C ARG A 119 -12.03 -5.88 12.51
N VAL A 120 -12.39 -6.93 11.76
CA VAL A 120 -13.03 -8.11 12.36
C VAL A 120 -12.05 -8.86 13.28
N PHE A 121 -10.77 -8.89 12.91
CA PHE A 121 -9.70 -9.42 13.76
C PHE A 121 -9.61 -8.66 15.08
N HIS A 122 -9.56 -7.32 15.03
CA HIS A 122 -9.53 -6.44 16.21
C HIS A 122 -10.76 -6.62 17.10
N GLU A 123 -11.97 -6.64 16.53
CA GLU A 123 -13.23 -6.79 17.28
C GLU A 123 -13.24 -8.12 18.07
N LYS A 124 -12.74 -9.21 17.47
CA LYS A 124 -12.63 -10.52 18.14
C LYS A 124 -11.64 -10.55 19.29
N LEU A 125 -10.51 -9.85 19.16
CA LEU A 125 -9.54 -9.70 20.25
C LEU A 125 -10.11 -8.86 21.39
N THR A 126 -10.72 -7.72 21.05
CA THR A 126 -11.31 -6.77 22.00
C THR A 126 -12.42 -7.41 22.83
N ALA A 127 -13.20 -8.33 22.25
CA ALA A 127 -14.23 -9.10 22.97
C ALA A 127 -13.66 -9.96 24.13
N LYS A 128 -12.34 -10.13 24.21
CA LYS A 128 -11.63 -10.81 25.31
C LYS A 128 -10.69 -9.90 26.09
N GLY A 129 -10.76 -8.57 25.89
CA GLY A 129 -9.81 -7.62 26.48
C GLY A 129 -8.37 -7.91 26.04
N ARG A 130 -8.21 -8.19 24.74
CA ARG A 130 -6.93 -8.53 24.11
C ARG A 130 -6.63 -7.56 22.97
N PHE A 131 -5.34 -7.35 22.72
CA PHE A 131 -4.87 -6.54 21.61
C PHE A 131 -3.50 -7.02 21.12
N VAL A 132 -3.13 -6.57 19.92
CA VAL A 132 -1.81 -6.78 19.34
C VAL A 132 -1.57 -5.69 18.29
N SER A 133 -0.32 -5.39 17.99
CA SER A 133 0.03 -4.44 16.94
C SER A 133 -0.57 -4.87 15.58
N HIS A 134 -1.28 -3.96 14.92
CA HIS A 134 -1.80 -4.12 13.55
C HIS A 134 -2.10 -2.74 12.94
N GLY A 135 -2.34 -2.72 11.63
CA GLY A 135 -2.61 -1.50 10.85
C GLY A 135 -3.99 -0.88 11.12
N GLN A 136 -4.17 0.35 10.62
CA GLN A 136 -5.35 1.17 10.90
C GLN A 136 -6.47 1.04 9.86
N CYS A 137 -6.19 0.57 8.64
CA CYS A 137 -7.22 0.46 7.60
C CYS A 137 -8.09 -0.79 7.82
N SER A 138 -9.38 -0.59 8.08
CA SER A 138 -10.33 -1.67 8.45
C SER A 138 -10.42 -2.83 7.46
N HIS A 139 -10.26 -2.55 6.16
CA HIS A 139 -10.45 -3.51 5.07
C HIS A 139 -9.14 -4.18 4.60
N VAL A 140 -7.98 -3.78 5.14
CA VAL A 140 -6.76 -4.58 5.00
C VAL A 140 -7.01 -5.95 5.63
N HIS A 141 -6.47 -7.01 5.04
CA HIS A 141 -6.64 -8.38 5.55
C HIS A 141 -5.33 -8.92 6.14
N LEU A 142 -5.49 -9.79 7.13
CA LEU A 142 -4.42 -10.32 7.95
C LEU A 142 -3.31 -10.98 7.12
N GLY A 143 -3.67 -11.77 6.10
CA GLY A 143 -2.70 -12.56 5.34
C GLY A 143 -1.57 -11.76 4.68
N GLY A 144 -1.91 -10.68 3.97
CA GLY A 144 -0.89 -9.79 3.39
C GLY A 144 -0.20 -8.94 4.46
N HIS A 145 -0.96 -8.45 5.43
CA HIS A 145 -0.50 -7.53 6.46
C HIS A 145 0.60 -8.13 7.35
N VAL A 146 0.41 -9.38 7.83
CA VAL A 146 1.38 -10.06 8.69
C VAL A 146 2.68 -10.38 7.95
N GLN A 147 2.60 -10.77 6.67
CA GLN A 147 3.78 -11.09 5.85
C GLN A 147 4.61 -9.84 5.51
N SER A 148 3.99 -8.66 5.50
CA SER A 148 4.68 -7.39 5.25
C SER A 148 5.19 -6.71 6.53
N GLY A 149 5.18 -7.41 7.67
CA GLY A 149 5.52 -6.91 9.00
C GLY A 149 4.31 -6.58 9.83
N GLY A 150 3.42 -5.73 9.30
CA GLY A 150 2.17 -5.35 9.96
C GLY A 150 2.39 -4.27 11.02
N TYR A 151 2.72 -3.06 10.57
CA TYR A 151 2.85 -1.90 11.45
C TYR A 151 1.49 -1.24 11.71
N GLY A 152 1.44 -0.47 12.79
CA GLY A 152 0.37 0.48 13.10
C GLY A 152 0.75 1.28 14.34
N GLN A 153 -0.25 1.85 15.00
CA GLN A 153 -0.04 2.78 16.12
C GLN A 153 0.84 2.18 17.22
N LEU A 154 0.64 0.90 17.56
CA LEU A 154 1.36 0.20 18.64
C LEU A 154 2.79 -0.21 18.27
N ALA A 155 3.25 0.04 17.05
CA ALA A 155 4.47 -0.58 16.55
C ALA A 155 5.74 -0.16 17.30
N ARG A 156 5.76 1.03 17.90
CA ARG A 156 6.91 1.49 18.66
C ARG A 156 6.87 0.96 20.10
N SER A 157 5.69 0.82 20.70
CA SER A 157 5.53 0.25 22.06
C SER A 157 5.53 -1.28 22.15
N PHE A 158 5.09 -1.99 21.10
CA PHE A 158 4.94 -3.45 21.11
C PHE A 158 5.68 -4.16 19.97
N GLY A 159 6.10 -3.44 18.93
CA GLY A 159 6.70 -4.02 17.73
C GLY A 159 5.68 -4.30 16.63
N LEU A 160 6.13 -4.98 15.58
CA LEU A 160 5.29 -5.30 14.43
C LEU A 160 4.39 -6.50 14.72
N LEU A 161 3.27 -6.64 14.00
CA LEU A 161 2.42 -7.83 14.10
C LEU A 161 3.24 -9.13 13.90
N ALA A 162 4.20 -9.11 12.97
CA ALA A 162 5.11 -10.23 12.70
C ALA A 162 5.94 -10.67 13.92
N ASP A 163 6.23 -9.77 14.86
CA ASP A 163 6.97 -10.09 16.10
C ASP A 163 6.18 -11.04 17.00
N HIS A 164 4.86 -10.96 16.91
CA HIS A 164 3.94 -11.74 17.72
C HIS A 164 3.64 -13.12 17.11
N VAL A 165 4.06 -13.39 15.86
CA VAL A 165 3.83 -14.68 15.19
C VAL A 165 4.65 -15.79 15.84
N GLN A 166 3.97 -16.83 16.30
CA GLN A 166 4.57 -18.03 16.90
C GLN A 166 4.59 -19.20 15.90
N LYS A 167 3.53 -19.34 15.08
CA LYS A 167 3.41 -20.41 14.07
C LYS A 167 2.73 -19.90 12.80
N ILE A 168 3.07 -20.49 11.67
CA ILE A 168 2.46 -20.22 10.36
C ILE A 168 2.02 -21.56 9.75
N ARG A 169 0.79 -21.64 9.27
CA ARG A 169 0.32 -22.74 8.41
C ARG A 169 0.35 -22.30 6.96
N ILE A 170 1.10 -22.98 6.11
CA ILE A 170 1.36 -22.60 4.71
C ILE A 170 1.23 -23.82 3.79
N ILE A 171 0.73 -23.63 2.58
CA ILE A 171 0.74 -24.64 1.50
C ILE A 171 1.80 -24.23 0.48
N THR A 172 2.85 -25.03 0.33
CA THR A 172 3.98 -24.77 -0.58
C THR A 172 3.68 -25.24 -2.01
N ALA A 173 4.60 -24.97 -2.96
CA ALA A 173 4.37 -25.23 -4.40
C ALA A 173 4.28 -26.73 -4.75
N ASP A 174 4.77 -27.60 -3.86
CA ASP A 174 4.56 -29.05 -3.90
C ASP A 174 3.13 -29.48 -3.51
N GLY A 175 2.27 -28.53 -3.12
CA GLY A 175 0.91 -28.78 -2.67
C GLY A 175 0.81 -29.38 -1.27
N GLN A 176 1.88 -29.38 -0.48
CA GLN A 176 1.88 -29.93 0.87
C GLN A 176 1.57 -28.84 1.92
N PRO A 177 0.57 -29.04 2.80
CA PRO A 177 0.39 -28.20 3.98
C PRO A 177 1.53 -28.41 4.97
N ARG A 178 2.08 -27.32 5.51
CA ARG A 178 3.15 -27.29 6.50
C ARG A 178 2.76 -26.37 7.66
N VAL A 179 3.26 -26.68 8.85
CA VAL A 179 3.22 -25.79 10.01
C VAL A 179 4.65 -25.48 10.40
N ILE A 180 5.06 -24.22 10.22
CA ILE A 180 6.39 -23.75 10.60
C ILE A 180 6.31 -22.92 11.88
N GLN A 181 7.30 -23.05 12.76
CA GLN A 181 7.28 -22.45 14.09
C GLN A 181 8.51 -21.54 14.33
N ARG A 182 8.29 -20.47 15.09
CA ARG A 182 9.37 -19.56 15.50
C ARG A 182 10.37 -20.31 16.39
N GLY A 183 11.66 -20.16 16.12
CA GLY A 183 12.74 -20.73 16.93
C GLY A 183 13.01 -22.23 16.70
N VAL A 184 12.29 -22.87 15.78
CA VAL A 184 12.55 -24.25 15.36
C VAL A 184 13.57 -24.25 14.21
N GLU A 185 14.64 -25.02 14.36
CA GLU A 185 15.85 -24.94 13.52
C GLU A 185 15.58 -25.36 12.06
N GLU A 186 14.73 -26.36 11.84
CA GLU A 186 14.29 -26.81 10.52
C GLU A 186 13.34 -25.82 9.82
N ASP A 187 12.66 -24.97 10.59
CA ASP A 187 11.65 -24.02 10.12
C ASP A 187 12.21 -22.62 9.87
N LYS A 188 13.38 -22.31 10.46
CA LYS A 188 13.96 -20.97 10.54
C LYS A 188 14.05 -20.24 9.20
N ASP A 189 14.38 -20.97 8.13
CA ASP A 189 14.55 -20.41 6.80
C ASP A 189 13.20 -20.01 6.19
N LEU A 190 12.21 -20.91 6.22
CA LEU A 190 10.89 -20.61 5.67
C LEU A 190 10.15 -19.59 6.53
N PHE A 191 10.31 -19.63 7.85
CA PHE A 191 9.73 -18.63 8.77
C PHE A 191 10.29 -17.23 8.48
N PHE A 192 11.61 -17.13 8.33
CA PHE A 192 12.30 -15.90 7.93
C PHE A 192 11.79 -15.36 6.60
N ALA A 193 11.65 -16.23 5.60
CA ALA A 193 11.25 -15.85 4.26
C ALA A 193 9.80 -15.38 4.16
N VAL A 194 8.86 -16.08 4.81
CA VAL A 194 7.43 -15.75 4.77
C VAL A 194 7.14 -14.40 5.43
N LEU A 195 7.87 -14.05 6.50
CA LEU A 195 7.72 -12.77 7.19
C LEU A 195 8.75 -11.75 6.66
N GLY A 196 8.42 -11.10 5.55
CA GLY A 196 9.20 -9.99 4.98
C GLY A 196 9.78 -10.26 3.59
N GLY A 197 9.64 -11.46 3.03
CA GLY A 197 10.13 -11.81 1.69
C GLY A 197 9.09 -11.65 0.56
N SER A 198 8.26 -10.61 0.62
CA SER A 198 7.11 -10.38 -0.27
C SER A 198 5.94 -11.37 -0.06
N PRO A 199 4.73 -10.89 0.27
CA PRO A 199 3.58 -11.77 0.53
C PRO A 199 3.28 -12.72 -0.64
N GLY A 200 3.03 -14.00 -0.31
CA GLY A 200 2.60 -15.02 -1.27
C GLY A 200 3.71 -15.63 -2.12
N ASN A 201 4.97 -15.23 -1.96
CA ASN A 201 6.09 -15.74 -2.76
C ASN A 201 6.54 -17.16 -2.38
N PHE A 202 6.34 -17.58 -1.14
CA PHE A 202 6.82 -18.88 -0.64
C PHE A 202 5.71 -19.92 -0.46
N GLY A 203 4.50 -19.59 -0.89
CA GLY A 203 3.32 -20.44 -0.71
C GLY A 203 2.07 -19.67 -0.28
N VAL A 204 0.98 -20.41 -0.13
CA VAL A 204 -0.29 -19.90 0.37
C VAL A 204 -0.31 -19.99 1.88
N LEU A 205 0.00 -18.87 2.56
CA LEU A 205 -0.22 -18.72 3.99
C LEU A 205 -1.73 -18.81 4.27
N THR A 206 -2.15 -19.70 5.17
CA THR A 206 -3.56 -19.99 5.48
C THR A 206 -3.94 -19.55 6.90
N HIS A 207 -3.05 -19.74 7.87
CA HIS A 207 -3.27 -19.40 9.27
C HIS A 207 -1.99 -18.90 9.93
N VAL A 208 -2.16 -18.09 10.96
CA VAL A 208 -1.09 -17.68 11.87
C VAL A 208 -1.50 -17.92 13.31
N THR A 209 -0.57 -18.36 14.14
CA THR A 209 -0.72 -18.38 15.60
C THR A 209 0.01 -17.16 16.17
N LEU A 210 -0.69 -16.29 16.88
CA LEU A 210 -0.18 -15.03 17.42
C LEU A 210 -0.17 -15.06 18.95
N ARG A 211 0.86 -14.46 19.55
CA ARG A 211 0.86 -14.08 20.96
C ARG A 211 0.26 -12.68 21.10
N VAL A 212 -0.80 -12.53 21.87
CA VAL A 212 -1.50 -11.25 22.07
C VAL A 212 -1.39 -10.78 23.52
N HIS A 213 -1.63 -9.49 23.73
CA HIS A 213 -1.50 -8.81 25.02
C HIS A 213 -2.85 -8.68 25.71
N ARG A 214 -2.84 -8.51 27.04
CA ARG A 214 -4.03 -8.36 27.88
C ARG A 214 -4.13 -6.93 28.38
N ASP A 215 -5.31 -6.33 28.36
CA ASP A 215 -5.46 -4.96 28.87
C ASP A 215 -5.09 -4.82 30.36
N GLU A 216 -5.36 -5.86 31.15
CA GLU A 216 -5.06 -5.90 32.60
C GLU A 216 -3.56 -5.79 32.92
N ASP A 217 -2.69 -6.15 31.98
CA ASP A 217 -1.23 -6.00 32.13
C ASP A 217 -0.76 -4.55 31.93
N HIS A 218 -1.65 -3.67 31.42
CA HIS A 218 -1.35 -2.30 31.04
C HIS A 218 -2.32 -1.29 31.68
N PRO A 219 -2.48 -1.32 33.02
CA PRO A 219 -3.41 -0.46 33.74
C PRO A 219 -3.03 1.00 33.49
N VAL A 220 -3.98 1.93 33.66
CA VAL A 220 -3.73 3.37 33.55
C VAL A 220 -3.13 3.86 32.22
N SER A 221 -3.08 3.06 31.15
CA SER A 221 -2.74 3.53 29.79
C SER A 221 -3.60 4.73 29.36
N ARG A 222 -3.04 5.65 28.57
CA ARG A 222 -3.65 6.92 28.12
C ARG A 222 -3.69 7.01 26.61
N GLY A 223 -4.65 7.77 26.08
CA GLY A 223 -4.77 8.02 24.64
C GLY A 223 -5.11 9.48 24.36
N LEU A 224 -4.78 9.94 23.16
CA LEU A 224 -5.15 11.26 22.67
C LEU A 224 -5.50 11.16 21.19
N LYS A 225 -6.72 11.59 20.84
CA LYS A 225 -7.18 11.76 19.46
C LYS A 225 -7.66 13.19 19.27
N ILE A 226 -6.95 13.97 18.45
CA ILE A 226 -7.35 15.36 18.17
C ILE A 226 -7.43 15.60 16.68
N LEU A 227 -8.46 16.35 16.28
CA LEU A 227 -8.67 16.82 14.94
C LEU A 227 -8.41 18.34 14.87
N TYR A 228 -7.55 18.77 13.95
CA TYR A 228 -7.28 20.18 13.69
C TYR A 228 -7.58 20.51 12.24
N PRO A 229 -8.17 21.68 11.93
CA PRO A 229 -8.17 22.19 10.57
C PRO A 229 -6.74 22.28 10.05
N TYR A 230 -6.53 22.00 8.77
CA TYR A 230 -5.22 22.09 8.17
C TYR A 230 -4.70 23.52 8.19
N ASN A 231 -3.45 23.67 8.61
CA ASN A 231 -2.65 24.87 8.49
C ASN A 231 -1.19 24.44 8.45
N ARG A 232 -0.42 24.99 7.50
CA ARG A 232 0.99 24.61 7.28
C ARG A 232 1.82 24.74 8.56
N ASP A 233 1.75 25.87 9.25
CA ASP A 233 2.59 26.11 10.43
C ASP A 233 2.16 25.26 11.62
N ARG A 234 0.87 24.97 11.75
CA ARG A 234 0.36 24.00 12.73
C ARG A 234 0.92 22.61 12.45
N LEU A 235 0.84 22.15 11.20
CA LEU A 235 1.41 20.86 10.79
C LEU A 235 2.89 20.81 11.13
N LYS A 236 3.65 21.85 10.76
CA LYS A 236 5.08 21.93 11.08
C LYS A 236 5.35 21.75 12.57
N ARG A 237 4.67 22.50 13.45
CA ARG A 237 4.86 22.38 14.91
C ARG A 237 4.54 20.98 15.44
N LEU A 238 3.50 20.34 14.91
CA LEU A 238 3.14 18.97 15.29
C LEU A 238 4.20 17.96 14.82
N LEU A 239 4.75 18.16 13.62
CA LEU A 239 5.88 17.37 13.11
C LEU A 239 7.16 17.62 13.91
N ASP A 240 7.42 18.84 14.36
CA ASP A 240 8.58 19.18 15.22
C ASP A 240 8.56 18.35 16.51
N VAL A 241 7.40 18.19 17.16
CA VAL A 241 7.25 17.28 18.32
C VAL A 241 7.58 15.83 17.95
N MET A 242 7.14 15.39 16.77
CA MET A 242 7.36 14.01 16.30
C MET A 242 8.84 13.72 16.04
N VAL A 243 9.54 14.62 15.34
CA VAL A 243 10.96 14.40 15.03
C VAL A 243 11.84 14.58 16.26
N GLN A 244 11.48 15.44 17.21
CA GLN A 244 12.16 15.53 18.51
C GLN A 244 12.07 14.20 19.26
N MET A 245 10.87 13.62 19.33
CA MET A 245 10.66 12.29 19.89
C MET A 245 11.46 11.21 19.14
N ALA A 246 11.51 11.26 17.81
CA ALA A 246 12.24 10.27 17.01
C ALA A 246 13.77 10.36 17.17
N ASN A 247 14.31 11.55 17.43
CA ASN A 247 15.74 11.80 17.59
C ASN A 247 16.22 11.61 19.05
N ASP A 248 15.33 11.67 20.03
CA ASP A 248 15.67 11.39 21.41
C ASP A 248 15.93 9.88 21.61
N LYS A 249 17.21 9.54 21.73
CA LYS A 249 17.66 8.15 21.94
C LYS A 249 17.08 7.52 23.19
N LEU A 250 16.86 8.32 24.22
CA LEU A 250 16.39 7.85 25.52
C LEU A 250 14.87 7.98 25.67
N PHE A 251 14.16 8.34 24.60
CA PHE A 251 12.71 8.45 24.65
C PHE A 251 12.09 7.10 25.06
N PRO A 252 11.22 7.08 26.07
CA PRO A 252 10.60 5.85 26.56
C PRO A 252 9.85 5.09 25.47
N ALA A 253 9.81 3.75 25.59
CA ALA A 253 9.20 2.85 24.61
C ALA A 253 7.67 2.86 24.61
N ASP A 254 7.02 3.41 25.62
CA ASP A 254 5.59 3.32 25.92
C ASP A 254 4.70 4.37 25.22
N TYR A 255 5.26 5.45 24.65
CA TYR A 255 4.50 6.50 23.94
C TYR A 255 4.42 6.37 22.41
N ASP A 256 3.27 6.02 21.82
CA ASP A 256 3.17 6.03 20.35
C ASP A 256 2.65 7.37 19.79
N TYR A 257 3.13 7.76 18.60
CA TYR A 257 2.70 8.99 17.92
C TYR A 257 2.57 8.82 16.40
N CYS A 258 1.39 9.12 15.89
CA CYS A 258 1.07 9.17 14.47
C CYS A 258 0.33 10.47 14.14
N LEU A 259 0.59 11.00 12.95
CA LEU A 259 -0.11 12.15 12.40
C LEU A 259 -0.63 11.80 11.00
N THR A 260 -1.84 12.24 10.70
CA THR A 260 -2.46 12.10 9.39
C THR A 260 -2.88 13.46 8.85
N VAL A 261 -2.73 13.69 7.54
CA VAL A 261 -3.33 14.83 6.84
C VAL A 261 -4.24 14.29 5.74
N LEU A 262 -5.48 14.77 5.69
CA LEU A 262 -6.47 14.34 4.70
C LEU A 262 -7.05 15.56 4.00
N SER A 263 -7.04 15.53 2.67
CA SER A 263 -7.71 16.55 1.86
C SER A 263 -9.20 16.61 2.13
N ALA A 264 -9.75 17.80 1.89
CA ALA A 264 -11.17 18.07 1.87
C ALA A 264 -11.85 17.44 0.64
N ASP A 265 -12.16 16.15 0.71
CA ASP A 265 -13.27 15.63 -0.10
C ASP A 265 -14.51 15.47 0.77
N SER A 266 -15.61 16.04 0.27
CA SER A 266 -16.93 16.13 0.88
C SER A 266 -17.48 14.81 1.42
N LEU A 267 -16.95 13.66 0.98
CA LEU A 267 -17.41 12.33 1.38
C LEU A 267 -16.61 11.69 2.52
N ILE A 268 -15.42 12.18 2.84
CA ILE A 268 -14.50 11.46 3.73
C ILE A 268 -14.62 11.93 5.17
N VAL A 269 -14.63 13.25 5.39
CA VAL A 269 -14.72 13.81 6.75
C VAL A 269 -16.05 13.44 7.43
N PRO A 270 -17.21 13.50 6.74
CA PRO A 270 -18.46 12.96 7.29
C PRO A 270 -18.49 11.43 7.39
N ALA A 271 -17.82 10.69 6.50
CA ALA A 271 -17.73 9.23 6.62
C ALA A 271 -16.86 8.76 7.80
N PHE A 272 -15.94 9.60 8.27
CA PHE A 272 -15.22 9.34 9.51
C PHE A 272 -16.09 9.50 10.76
N SER A 273 -17.18 10.26 10.68
CA SER A 273 -18.15 10.38 11.78
C SER A 273 -19.47 10.95 11.25
N PRO A 274 -20.54 10.13 11.16
CA PRO A 274 -21.84 10.58 10.68
C PRO A 274 -22.39 11.79 11.46
N ASP A 275 -21.99 11.91 12.73
CA ASP A 275 -22.43 12.97 13.65
C ASP A 275 -21.52 14.20 13.64
N LEU A 276 -20.36 14.19 12.94
CA LEU A 276 -19.41 15.31 12.94
C LEU A 276 -20.09 16.58 12.39
N ASP A 277 -20.88 16.45 11.33
CA ASP A 277 -21.66 17.54 10.76
C ASP A 277 -22.63 18.14 11.78
N GLN A 278 -23.31 17.31 12.59
CA GLN A 278 -24.28 17.77 13.58
C GLN A 278 -23.59 18.44 14.78
N ILE A 279 -22.48 17.86 15.27
CA ILE A 279 -21.66 18.45 16.34
C ILE A 279 -21.15 19.82 15.89
N PHE A 280 -20.58 19.93 14.69
CA PHE A 280 -20.11 21.20 14.14
C PHE A 280 -21.24 22.21 13.96
N ARG A 281 -22.43 21.80 13.50
CA ARG A 281 -23.60 22.70 13.42
C ARG A 281 -24.02 23.23 14.79
N THR A 282 -23.81 22.46 15.85
CA THR A 282 -24.26 22.79 17.21
C THR A 282 -23.21 23.63 17.96
N GLU A 283 -21.95 23.19 17.91
CA GLU A 283 -20.84 23.80 18.67
C GLU A 283 -20.15 24.94 17.90
N HIS A 284 -20.21 24.91 16.57
CA HIS A 284 -19.57 25.86 15.66
C HIS A 284 -20.51 26.34 14.53
N PRO A 285 -21.70 26.88 14.83
CA PRO A 285 -22.65 27.33 13.81
C PRO A 285 -22.06 28.42 12.90
N GLU A 286 -21.08 29.19 13.37
CA GLU A 286 -20.35 30.20 12.60
C GLU A 286 -19.55 29.62 11.42
N ALA A 287 -19.22 28.32 11.48
CA ALA A 287 -18.52 27.63 10.41
C ALA A 287 -19.44 27.38 9.19
N PHE A 288 -20.76 27.37 9.41
CA PHE A 288 -21.76 27.18 8.38
C PHE A 288 -22.16 28.56 7.86
N GLY A 289 -21.86 28.84 6.58
CA GLY A 289 -22.25 30.09 5.95
C GLY A 289 -23.78 30.29 5.97
N THR A 290 -24.26 31.46 5.55
CA THR A 290 -25.69 31.82 5.55
C THR A 290 -26.62 30.86 4.79
N ASN A 291 -26.04 30.01 3.93
CA ASN A 291 -26.76 29.02 3.12
C ASN A 291 -26.79 27.63 3.77
N GLY A 292 -26.25 27.47 4.99
CA GLY A 292 -26.21 26.20 5.74
C GLY A 292 -25.25 25.15 5.20
N LEU A 293 -24.44 25.52 4.18
CA LEU A 293 -23.38 24.69 3.58
C LEU A 293 -22.08 24.87 4.35
N PHE A 294 -21.45 23.74 4.69
CA PHE A 294 -20.11 23.68 5.27
C PHE A 294 -19.20 22.89 4.33
N ILE A 295 -18.14 23.54 3.87
CA ILE A 295 -17.08 22.89 3.11
C ILE A 295 -16.04 22.51 4.15
N TRP A 296 -15.96 21.21 4.44
CA TRP A 296 -14.92 20.69 5.33
C TRP A 296 -13.54 21.13 4.82
N PRO A 297 -12.71 21.79 5.64
CA PRO A 297 -11.34 22.04 5.25
C PRO A 297 -10.55 20.73 5.27
N PRO A 298 -9.36 20.68 4.65
CA PRO A 298 -8.43 19.59 4.89
C PRO A 298 -8.15 19.50 6.39
N MET A 299 -7.88 18.30 6.90
CA MET A 299 -7.76 18.06 8.34
C MET A 299 -6.42 17.44 8.68
N ILE A 300 -5.89 17.82 9.84
CA ILE A 300 -4.77 17.15 10.51
C ILE A 300 -5.37 16.31 11.65
N ILE A 301 -5.07 15.02 11.68
CA ILE A 301 -5.50 14.10 12.74
C ILE A 301 -4.27 13.65 13.52
N VAL A 302 -4.30 13.83 14.83
CA VAL A 302 -3.25 13.40 15.74
C VAL A 302 -3.74 12.18 16.52
N TYR A 303 -2.93 11.13 16.53
CA TYR A 303 -3.09 9.93 17.33
C TYR A 303 -1.87 9.78 18.21
N ALA A 304 -2.06 9.85 19.52
CA ALA A 304 -1.02 9.59 20.48
C ALA A 304 -1.53 8.68 21.60
N GLN A 305 -0.64 7.90 22.19
CA GLN A 305 -0.98 7.08 23.35
C GLN A 305 0.23 6.85 24.22
N TRP A 306 -0.02 6.51 25.48
CA TRP A 306 0.94 5.99 26.43
C TRP A 306 0.44 4.62 26.88
N ALA A 307 1.11 3.57 26.43
CA ALA A 307 0.85 2.19 26.79
C ALA A 307 1.67 1.85 28.03
N ASN A 308 1.04 1.76 29.20
CA ASN A 308 1.76 1.40 30.44
C ASN A 308 2.41 0.02 30.27
N LEU A 309 3.71 -0.05 29.99
CA LEU A 309 4.42 -1.30 29.67
C LEU A 309 4.90 -2.04 30.91
N GLU A 310 5.06 -1.35 32.04
CA GLU A 310 5.65 -1.91 33.28
C GLU A 310 4.58 -2.30 34.33
N GLY A 311 3.33 -1.90 34.14
CA GLY A 311 2.21 -2.29 34.99
C GLY A 311 1.95 -1.34 36.17
N GLU A 312 1.51 -1.90 37.29
CA GLU A 312 1.20 -1.10 38.48
C GLU A 312 2.44 -0.34 39.00
N GLY A 313 2.27 0.96 39.23
CA GLY A 313 3.32 1.83 39.77
C GLY A 313 4.20 2.52 38.73
N GLN A 314 4.06 2.22 37.44
CA GLN A 314 4.77 2.98 36.40
C GLN A 314 4.31 4.45 36.40
N PRO A 315 5.21 5.44 36.55
CA PRO A 315 4.83 6.84 36.54
C PRO A 315 4.44 7.30 35.14
N TYR A 316 3.30 7.99 35.05
CA TYR A 316 2.84 8.65 33.82
C TYR A 316 3.32 10.11 33.78
N ASP A 317 3.94 10.51 32.67
CA ASP A 317 4.36 11.88 32.41
C ASP A 317 3.46 12.54 31.33
N PRO A 318 2.61 13.51 31.68
CA PRO A 318 1.73 14.17 30.72
C PRO A 318 2.46 15.13 29.77
N THR A 319 3.73 15.46 30.03
CA THR A 319 4.49 16.47 29.26
C THR A 319 4.47 16.21 27.76
N PHE A 320 4.53 14.95 27.35
CA PHE A 320 4.44 14.56 25.95
C PHE A 320 3.12 15.01 25.30
N PHE A 321 1.99 14.70 25.93
CA PHE A 321 0.66 15.07 25.45
C PHE A 321 0.44 16.59 25.53
N ASP A 322 0.93 17.25 26.59
CA ASP A 322 0.88 18.70 26.73
C ASP A 322 1.64 19.41 25.61
N ASN A 323 2.79 18.88 25.19
CA ASN A 323 3.57 19.41 24.07
C ASN A 323 2.80 19.27 22.74
N ILE A 324 2.14 18.15 22.50
CA ILE A 324 1.26 17.96 21.32
C ILE A 324 0.12 18.98 21.33
N LYS A 325 -0.61 19.10 22.46
CA LYS A 325 -1.73 20.04 22.62
C LYS A 325 -1.27 21.49 22.39
N ARG A 326 -0.11 21.87 22.93
CA ARG A 326 0.50 23.20 22.72
C ARG A 326 0.88 23.44 21.27
N ALA A 327 1.46 22.45 20.58
CA ALA A 327 1.85 22.55 19.18
C ALA A 327 0.63 22.73 18.24
N GLY A 328 -0.46 21.98 18.52
CA GLY A 328 -1.73 22.10 17.80
C GLY A 328 -2.41 23.47 17.97
N GLY A 329 -2.22 24.09 19.13
CA GLY A 329 -2.72 25.43 19.45
C GLY A 329 -4.13 25.45 20.06
N LYS A 330 -4.63 26.65 20.37
CA LYS A 330 -5.94 26.86 21.00
C LYS A 330 -7.07 26.70 19.99
N MET A 331 -7.63 25.51 19.90
CA MET A 331 -8.94 25.23 19.30
C MET A 331 -9.67 24.27 20.24
N PRO A 332 -11.02 24.33 20.33
CA PRO A 332 -11.78 23.32 21.04
C PRO A 332 -11.44 21.95 20.45
N GLN A 333 -11.12 21.00 21.33
CA GLN A 333 -10.95 19.61 20.93
C GLN A 333 -12.29 19.12 20.42
N ILE A 334 -12.43 18.91 19.11
CA ILE A 334 -13.64 18.39 18.51
C ILE A 334 -13.73 16.91 18.87
N PRO A 335 -14.74 16.45 19.62
CA PRO A 335 -14.92 15.04 19.91
C PRO A 335 -15.18 14.28 18.61
N PHE A 336 -14.45 13.19 18.38
CA PHE A 336 -14.70 12.30 17.26
C PHE A 336 -15.85 11.35 17.66
N LEU A 337 -17.00 11.37 16.96
CA LEU A 337 -18.17 10.52 17.28
C LEU A 337 -18.74 10.71 18.72
N GLY A 338 -18.58 11.90 19.33
CA GLY A 338 -18.93 12.10 20.74
C GLY A 338 -17.99 11.39 21.73
N ILE A 339 -16.94 10.73 21.24
CA ILE A 339 -15.86 10.13 22.03
C ILE A 339 -14.68 11.09 22.06
N LYS A 340 -14.49 11.73 23.20
CA LYS A 340 -13.28 12.50 23.49
C LYS A 340 -12.21 11.53 24.00
N VAL A 341 -11.29 11.11 23.13
CA VAL A 341 -10.09 10.39 23.58
C VAL A 341 -9.10 11.45 24.07
N ASP A 342 -9.08 11.65 25.38
CA ASP A 342 -8.15 12.52 26.10
C ASP A 342 -7.34 11.68 27.10
N ASP A 343 -6.20 12.23 27.51
CA ASP A 343 -5.21 11.59 28.38
C ASP A 343 -5.57 11.71 29.89
N ASP A 344 -6.77 12.20 30.19
CA ASP A 344 -7.27 12.46 31.54
C ASP A 344 -7.77 11.20 32.27
N ARG A 345 -7.94 10.09 31.56
CA ARG A 345 -8.45 8.82 32.10
C ARG A 345 -7.73 7.61 31.52
N HIS A 346 -7.87 6.48 32.23
CA HIS A 346 -7.42 5.20 31.70
C HIS A 346 -8.26 4.78 30.49
N TRP A 347 -7.59 4.23 29.49
CA TRP A 347 -8.20 3.48 28.41
C TRP A 347 -7.58 2.09 28.28
N PRO A 348 -8.39 1.02 28.17
CA PRO A 348 -7.89 -0.28 27.73
C PRO A 348 -7.24 -0.16 26.35
N LEU A 349 -6.09 -0.80 26.15
CA LEU A 349 -5.33 -0.70 24.90
C LEU A 349 -6.09 -1.35 23.73
N SER A 350 -6.88 -2.40 23.98
CA SER A 350 -7.78 -2.96 22.97
C SER A 350 -8.81 -1.94 22.48
N GLU A 351 -9.37 -1.13 23.39
CA GLU A 351 -10.32 -0.07 23.05
C GLU A 351 -9.65 1.08 22.31
N LEU A 352 -8.48 1.55 22.78
CA LEU A 352 -7.69 2.58 22.08
C LEU A 352 -7.35 2.15 20.67
N THR A 353 -6.88 0.92 20.49
CA THR A 353 -6.55 0.36 19.18
C THR A 353 -7.74 0.46 18.22
N GLY A 354 -8.96 0.24 18.72
CA GLY A 354 -10.19 0.41 17.94
C GLY A 354 -10.46 1.86 17.52
N GLN A 355 -10.09 2.84 18.35
CA GLN A 355 -10.22 4.27 18.03
C GLN A 355 -9.26 4.72 16.91
N TRP A 356 -8.22 3.93 16.63
CA TRP A 356 -7.25 4.18 15.57
C TRP A 356 -7.66 3.59 14.22
N ILE A 357 -8.69 2.73 14.17
CA ILE A 357 -9.13 2.07 12.94
C ILE A 357 -9.99 3.02 12.08
N PHE A 358 -9.58 3.18 10.82
CA PHE A 358 -10.36 3.85 9.78
C PHE A 358 -11.47 2.93 9.27
N GLN A 359 -12.72 3.36 9.41
CA GLN A 359 -13.89 2.55 9.05
C GLN A 359 -14.13 2.45 7.55
N ASN A 360 -13.58 3.38 6.75
CA ASN A 360 -13.74 3.38 5.31
C ASN A 360 -12.94 2.24 4.65
N VAL A 361 -13.45 1.76 3.52
CA VAL A 361 -12.77 0.78 2.66
C VAL A 361 -11.50 1.36 2.05
N ARG A 362 -11.54 2.66 1.76
CA ARG A 362 -10.52 3.38 1.02
C ARG A 362 -10.53 4.85 1.39
N GLU A 363 -9.37 5.50 1.23
CA GLU A 363 -9.22 6.94 1.43
C GLU A 363 -10.00 7.70 0.36
N PHE A 364 -9.68 7.52 -0.93
CA PHE A 364 -10.45 8.09 -2.04
C PHE A 364 -10.72 7.04 -3.13
N GLU A 365 -11.91 7.05 -3.73
CA GLU A 365 -12.22 6.27 -4.93
C GLU A 365 -11.66 6.95 -6.21
N LYS A 366 -10.35 7.21 -6.21
CA LYS A 366 -9.65 7.94 -7.27
C LYS A 366 -8.37 7.21 -7.68
N PRO A 367 -7.88 7.42 -8.92
CA PRO A 367 -6.52 7.09 -9.27
C PRO A 367 -5.50 7.80 -8.36
N TYR A 368 -4.31 7.22 -8.19
CA TYR A 368 -3.28 7.71 -7.29
C TYR A 368 -1.87 7.52 -7.83
N VAL A 369 -0.95 8.28 -7.23
CA VAL A 369 0.49 8.07 -7.25
C VAL A 369 0.93 8.03 -5.79
N LYS A 370 1.23 6.85 -5.27
CA LYS A 370 1.55 6.63 -3.85
C LYS A 370 3.06 6.51 -3.62
N ARG A 371 3.50 6.95 -2.43
CA ARG A 371 4.86 6.82 -1.94
C ARG A 371 4.87 6.55 -0.45
N THR A 372 5.72 5.62 -0.05
CA THR A 372 6.07 5.41 1.36
C THR A 372 7.57 5.50 1.52
N PHE A 373 7.98 6.43 2.37
CA PHE A 373 9.37 6.75 2.62
C PHE A 373 9.73 6.33 4.05
N MET A 374 10.79 5.54 4.17
CA MET A 374 11.38 5.17 5.45
C MET A 374 12.67 5.95 5.65
N SER A 375 12.87 6.51 6.84
CA SER A 375 14.14 7.15 7.20
C SER A 375 14.64 6.66 8.55
N ASN A 376 15.92 6.31 8.60
CA ASN A 376 16.68 6.06 9.82
C ASN A 376 17.51 7.29 10.24
N SER A 377 17.32 8.43 9.57
CA SER A 377 18.07 9.65 9.89
C SER A 377 17.77 10.13 11.31
N LYS A 378 18.83 10.50 12.01
CA LYS A 378 18.80 11.07 13.36
C LYS A 378 18.95 12.59 13.37
N THR A 379 18.95 13.22 12.20
CA THR A 379 19.18 14.66 12.02
C THR A 379 18.02 15.38 11.34
N LEU A 380 16.83 14.76 11.29
CA LEU A 380 15.68 15.30 10.56
C LEU A 380 15.26 16.71 11.02
N VAL A 381 15.46 17.02 12.30
CA VAL A 381 15.23 18.37 12.86
C VAL A 381 16.20 19.37 12.22
N GLU A 382 17.50 19.07 12.30
CA GLU A 382 18.59 19.93 11.86
C GLU A 382 18.60 20.13 10.34
N ASP A 383 18.20 19.11 9.59
CA ASP A 383 18.19 19.13 8.12
C ASP A 383 17.01 19.93 7.54
N GLY A 384 16.02 20.30 8.37
CA GLY A 384 14.82 21.02 7.96
C GLY A 384 13.75 20.13 7.31
N TRP A 385 13.64 18.87 7.76
CA TRP A 385 12.68 17.90 7.22
C TRP A 385 11.22 18.33 7.46
N THR A 386 10.93 18.87 8.64
CA THR A 386 9.56 19.29 9.01
C THR A 386 9.07 20.45 8.16
N ASP A 387 9.94 21.42 7.85
CA ASP A 387 9.65 22.50 6.91
C ASP A 387 9.35 21.94 5.53
N TYR A 388 10.25 21.09 5.01
CA TYR A 388 10.07 20.52 3.69
C TYR A 388 8.75 19.75 3.57
N VAL A 389 8.47 18.80 4.47
CA VAL A 389 7.24 18.00 4.40
C VAL A 389 6.00 18.87 4.52
N SER A 390 6.03 19.88 5.41
CA SER A 390 4.92 20.83 5.55
C SER A 390 4.69 21.65 4.28
N ASP A 391 5.78 22.11 3.62
CA ASP A 391 5.72 22.84 2.35
C ASP A 391 5.15 21.96 1.22
N ARG A 392 5.63 20.71 1.10
CA ARG A 392 5.14 19.78 0.08
C ARG A 392 3.65 19.51 0.23
N ILE A 393 3.16 19.29 1.45
CA ILE A 393 1.73 19.11 1.72
C ILE A 393 0.96 20.40 1.40
N HIS A 394 1.53 21.57 1.73
CA HIS A 394 0.90 22.86 1.48
C HIS A 394 0.77 23.20 -0.01
N GLU A 395 1.68 22.74 -0.86
CA GLU A 395 1.55 22.91 -2.32
C GLU A 395 0.27 22.28 -2.86
N ILE A 396 -0.21 21.19 -2.24
CA ILE A 396 -1.46 20.55 -2.64
C ILE A 396 -2.65 21.14 -1.89
N GLU A 397 -2.62 21.12 -0.55
CA GLU A 397 -3.75 21.55 0.28
C GLU A 397 -4.01 23.07 0.21
N GLY A 398 -2.98 23.86 -0.08
CA GLY A 398 -3.08 25.31 -0.26
C GLY A 398 -3.60 25.72 -1.64
N ASN A 399 -3.75 24.77 -2.59
CA ASN A 399 -4.20 25.05 -3.95
C ASN A 399 -5.39 24.16 -4.35
N PRO A 400 -6.64 24.62 -4.20
CA PRO A 400 -7.82 23.81 -4.51
C PRO A 400 -8.00 23.48 -6.00
N PHE A 401 -7.20 24.07 -6.89
CA PHE A 401 -7.32 23.94 -8.34
C PHE A 401 -6.34 22.94 -8.97
N ASN A 402 -5.47 22.30 -8.18
CA ASN A 402 -4.50 21.33 -8.71
C ASN A 402 -5.13 19.97 -9.10
N GLY A 403 -6.37 19.70 -8.68
CA GLY A 403 -7.08 18.46 -8.97
C GLY A 403 -6.54 17.21 -8.26
N CYS A 404 -5.73 17.40 -7.23
CA CYS A 404 -5.13 16.37 -6.40
C CYS A 404 -5.75 16.38 -5.00
N ASP A 405 -5.72 15.23 -4.33
CA ASP A 405 -6.16 15.04 -2.96
C ASP A 405 -5.12 14.20 -2.23
N LEU A 406 -4.76 14.56 -1.01
CA LEU A 406 -3.77 13.87 -0.21
C LEU A 406 -4.39 12.96 0.83
N SER A 407 -3.74 11.81 1.03
CA SER A 407 -3.83 11.03 2.26
C SER A 407 -2.43 10.79 2.80
N ILE A 408 -2.10 11.52 3.85
CA ILE A 408 -0.78 11.50 4.44
C ILE A 408 -0.83 10.76 5.75
N GLN A 409 0.15 9.90 6.02
CA GLN A 409 0.34 9.28 7.31
C GLN A 409 1.83 9.31 7.68
N ILE A 410 2.14 9.84 8.85
CA ILE A 410 3.50 9.93 9.35
C ILE A 410 3.53 9.28 10.73
N GLN A 411 4.32 8.23 10.87
CA GLN A 411 4.41 7.41 12.06
C GLN A 411 5.83 7.49 12.63
N ASN A 412 5.91 7.70 13.95
CA ASN A 412 7.16 7.63 14.68
C ASN A 412 7.48 6.19 15.08
N PHE A 413 8.72 5.77 14.81
CA PHE A 413 9.32 4.51 15.18
C PHE A 413 10.66 4.65 15.95
N GLY A 414 11.18 5.87 16.09
CA GLY A 414 12.50 6.18 16.63
C GLY A 414 12.63 6.00 18.15
N GLY A 415 13.83 6.29 18.64
CA GLY A 415 14.28 6.02 20.01
C GLY A 415 14.93 4.63 20.14
N ASP A 416 16.01 4.52 20.92
CA ASP A 416 16.77 3.26 21.06
C ASP A 416 15.97 2.21 21.87
N TYR A 417 14.93 2.64 22.60
CA TYR A 417 14.02 1.77 23.33
C TYR A 417 12.79 1.30 22.52
N SER A 418 12.62 1.78 21.29
CA SER A 418 11.54 1.35 20.40
C SER A 418 11.53 -0.17 20.23
N ARG A 419 10.37 -0.79 20.44
CA ARG A 419 10.20 -2.24 20.21
C ARG A 419 10.32 -2.62 18.75
N LEU A 420 10.14 -1.68 17.81
CA LEU A 420 10.46 -1.94 16.41
C LEU A 420 11.93 -2.38 16.25
N VAL A 421 12.83 -1.67 16.94
CA VAL A 421 14.28 -1.91 16.93
C VAL A 421 14.63 -3.11 17.81
N GLN A 422 14.13 -3.12 19.06
CA GLN A 422 14.51 -4.13 20.05
C GLN A 422 14.03 -5.55 19.71
N ASN A 423 12.90 -5.68 19.02
CA ASN A 423 12.38 -6.98 18.61
C ASN A 423 13.07 -7.54 17.36
N ASN A 424 14.07 -6.85 16.81
CA ASN A 424 14.82 -7.34 15.66
C ASN A 424 15.83 -8.42 16.07
N ASP A 425 15.33 -9.65 16.20
CA ASP A 425 16.10 -10.86 16.52
C ASP A 425 16.69 -11.55 15.27
N GLY A 426 16.52 -10.97 14.08
CA GLY A 426 16.97 -11.55 12.81
C GLY A 426 16.12 -12.73 12.30
N SER A 427 15.01 -13.06 12.97
CA SER A 427 14.13 -14.18 12.58
C SER A 427 13.21 -13.88 11.40
N THR A 428 13.11 -12.62 10.97
CA THR A 428 12.24 -12.15 9.87
C THR A 428 13.06 -11.44 8.79
N ALA A 429 12.63 -11.49 7.54
CA ALA A 429 13.27 -10.80 6.42
C ALA A 429 12.94 -9.28 6.32
N ILE A 430 12.23 -8.72 7.31
CA ILE A 430 11.85 -7.30 7.37
C ILE A 430 13.12 -6.44 7.52
N SER A 431 13.24 -5.40 6.68
CA SER A 431 14.49 -4.63 6.47
C SER A 431 14.35 -3.12 6.73
N TRP A 432 13.45 -2.74 7.64
CA TRP A 432 13.24 -1.34 7.99
C TRP A 432 13.05 -1.17 9.51
N ARG A 433 13.60 -2.13 10.28
CA ARG A 433 13.47 -2.25 11.74
C ARG A 433 14.20 -1.15 12.52
N ASP A 434 15.18 -0.52 11.89
CA ASP A 434 15.98 0.59 12.40
C ASP A 434 15.46 1.97 11.94
N SER A 435 14.28 2.01 11.33
CA SER A 435 13.69 3.28 10.87
C SER A 435 13.18 4.10 12.05
N HIS A 436 13.38 5.41 11.97
CA HIS A 436 12.91 6.39 12.95
C HIS A 436 11.57 6.99 12.55
N ILE A 437 11.34 7.20 11.26
CA ILE A 437 10.10 7.76 10.71
C ILE A 437 9.67 6.93 9.50
N CYS A 438 8.36 6.62 9.45
CA CYS A 438 7.67 6.21 8.24
C CYS A 438 6.79 7.37 7.76
N CYS A 439 6.95 7.78 6.50
CA CYS A 439 6.22 8.88 5.90
C CYS A 439 5.51 8.39 4.63
N VAL A 440 4.22 8.14 4.75
CA VAL A 440 3.31 7.83 3.64
C VAL A 440 2.78 9.13 3.07
N LEU A 441 3.14 9.41 1.82
CA LEU A 441 2.73 10.60 1.08
C LEU A 441 1.85 10.18 -0.09
N ASP A 442 0.58 9.85 0.14
CA ASP A 442 -0.30 9.40 -0.95
C ASP A 442 -0.97 10.59 -1.64
N CYS A 443 -0.86 10.64 -2.97
CA CYS A 443 -1.48 11.67 -3.79
C CYS A 443 -2.48 11.03 -4.77
N PHE A 444 -3.75 11.31 -4.56
CA PHE A 444 -4.86 10.94 -5.42
C PHE A 444 -5.15 12.07 -6.42
N HIS A 445 -5.76 11.74 -7.55
CA HIS A 445 -6.08 12.74 -8.57
C HIS A 445 -7.42 12.49 -9.26
N LYS A 446 -8.07 13.58 -9.72
CA LYS A 446 -9.40 13.55 -10.38
C LYS A 446 -9.42 12.94 -11.80
N GLY A 447 -8.42 12.13 -12.16
CA GLY A 447 -8.36 11.37 -13.42
C GLY A 447 -8.02 12.17 -14.69
N PHE A 448 -8.29 13.47 -14.79
CA PHE A 448 -7.98 14.26 -15.99
C PHE A 448 -6.46 14.53 -16.14
N PRO A 449 -5.94 14.74 -17.38
CA PRO A 449 -4.51 14.75 -17.66
C PRO A 449 -3.67 15.72 -16.82
N SER A 450 -4.16 16.94 -16.58
CA SER A 450 -3.43 17.91 -15.76
C SER A 450 -3.34 17.52 -14.29
N ALA A 451 -4.39 16.95 -13.69
CA ALA A 451 -4.33 16.43 -12.31
C ALA A 451 -3.37 15.23 -12.20
N ARG A 452 -3.40 14.31 -13.17
CA ARG A 452 -2.46 13.18 -13.23
C ARG A 452 -1.01 13.68 -13.33
N LYS A 453 -0.76 14.67 -14.18
CA LYS A 453 0.55 15.32 -14.33
C LYS A 453 1.00 15.96 -13.01
N ASN A 454 0.14 16.75 -12.37
CA ASN A 454 0.43 17.39 -11.08
C ASN A 454 0.80 16.36 -10.01
N ALA A 455 0.04 15.27 -9.87
CA ALA A 455 0.34 14.21 -8.91
C ALA A 455 1.70 13.54 -9.19
N LYS A 456 2.01 13.24 -10.46
CA LYS A 456 3.30 12.66 -10.86
C LYS A 456 4.48 13.60 -10.61
N GLU A 457 4.36 14.87 -10.97
CA GLU A 457 5.39 15.89 -10.76
C GLU A 457 5.63 16.13 -9.26
N TRP A 458 4.54 16.20 -8.47
CA TRP A 458 4.62 16.35 -7.03
C TRP A 458 5.38 15.18 -6.37
N GLN A 459 5.11 13.94 -6.80
CA GLN A 459 5.82 12.78 -6.29
C GLN A 459 7.27 12.69 -6.76
N LYS A 460 7.56 13.05 -8.01
CA LYS A 460 8.93 13.08 -8.53
C LYS A 460 9.84 14.01 -7.71
N GLU A 461 9.29 15.10 -7.19
CA GLU A 461 10.01 15.98 -6.27
C GLU A 461 10.18 15.37 -4.87
N ASN A 462 9.17 14.68 -4.35
CA ASN A 462 9.28 13.94 -3.08
C ASN A 462 10.28 12.77 -3.16
N ASP A 463 10.41 12.13 -4.31
CA ASP A 463 11.40 11.06 -4.58
C ASP A 463 12.86 11.57 -4.45
N LYS A 464 13.08 12.89 -4.34
CA LYS A 464 14.40 13.47 -4.01
C LYS A 464 14.71 13.44 -2.51
N CYS A 465 13.72 13.17 -1.65
CA CYS A 465 13.89 13.18 -0.20
C CYS A 465 14.30 11.84 0.41
N VAL A 466 13.96 10.76 -0.26
CA VAL A 466 14.37 9.38 0.00
C VAL A 466 14.45 8.74 -1.37
N GLY A 467 15.56 8.08 -1.72
CA GLY A 467 15.68 7.53 -3.08
C GLY A 467 17.06 7.56 -3.73
N ARG A 468 18.02 8.32 -3.19
CA ARG A 468 19.35 8.51 -3.81
C ARG A 468 20.46 8.62 -2.76
N ALA A 469 21.68 8.23 -3.12
CA ALA A 469 22.85 8.28 -2.22
C ALA A 469 23.16 9.71 -1.71
N ASP A 470 22.61 10.74 -2.36
CA ASP A 470 22.72 12.16 -2.03
C ASP A 470 21.41 12.78 -1.53
N SER A 471 20.40 11.97 -1.18
CA SER A 471 19.11 12.52 -0.77
C SER A 471 19.23 13.43 0.47
N LYS A 472 18.32 14.40 0.54
CA LYS A 472 18.37 15.49 1.52
C LYS A 472 18.17 14.99 2.96
N PHE A 473 17.34 13.96 3.17
CA PHE A 473 16.88 13.56 4.51
C PHE A 473 17.06 12.07 4.83
N CYS A 474 17.58 11.28 3.89
CA CYS A 474 17.96 9.89 4.14
C CYS A 474 19.10 9.48 3.21
N LYS A 475 20.20 8.96 3.72
CA LYS A 475 21.34 8.54 2.86
C LYS A 475 21.11 7.19 2.18
N GLU A 476 20.01 6.52 2.53
CA GLU A 476 19.64 5.21 2.02
C GLU A 476 18.19 5.24 1.50
N ASP A 477 17.96 4.73 0.29
CA ASP A 477 16.60 4.48 -0.19
C ASP A 477 16.09 3.17 0.43
N ARG A 478 15.00 3.27 1.20
CA ARG A 478 14.40 2.19 1.98
C ARG A 478 12.90 2.16 1.70
N ARG A 479 12.44 1.04 1.15
CA ARG A 479 11.06 0.84 0.72
C ARG A 479 10.41 -0.30 1.49
N VAL A 480 9.10 -0.16 1.71
CA VAL A 480 8.25 -1.17 2.32
C VAL A 480 7.44 -1.88 1.25
N LEU A 481 7.33 -3.21 1.35
CA LEU A 481 6.71 -4.07 0.32
C LEU A 481 5.25 -3.72 -0.01
N TRP A 482 4.51 -3.17 0.95
CA TRP A 482 3.11 -2.79 0.76
C TRP A 482 2.95 -1.40 0.15
N GLY A 483 3.96 -0.52 0.29
CA GLY A 483 3.99 0.85 -0.23
C GLY A 483 4.78 1.01 -1.54
N SER A 484 5.17 -0.12 -2.13
CA SER A 484 5.94 -0.23 -3.36
C SER A 484 5.23 0.35 -4.57
N HIS A 485 5.98 0.99 -5.45
CA HIS A 485 5.49 1.49 -6.74
C HIS A 485 6.29 0.96 -7.94
N ASP A 486 7.47 0.38 -7.72
CA ASP A 486 8.21 -0.37 -8.74
C ASP A 486 7.85 -1.84 -8.66
N LEU A 487 7.46 -2.41 -9.79
CA LEU A 487 6.98 -3.79 -9.92
C LEU A 487 8.06 -4.80 -10.34
N ASN A 488 9.33 -4.40 -10.32
CA ASN A 488 10.44 -5.29 -10.64
C ASN A 488 11.37 -5.37 -9.44
N LEU A 489 11.13 -6.35 -8.55
CA LEU A 489 11.83 -6.47 -7.28
C LEU A 489 13.34 -6.64 -7.48
N ASP A 490 13.78 -7.34 -8.53
CA ASP A 490 15.20 -7.54 -8.84
C ASP A 490 15.94 -6.21 -9.11
N GLN A 491 15.27 -5.25 -9.74
CA GLN A 491 15.86 -3.92 -10.01
C GLN A 491 15.92 -3.02 -8.76
N VAL A 492 15.13 -3.32 -7.73
CA VAL A 492 14.93 -2.44 -6.56
C VAL A 492 15.22 -3.14 -5.23
N HIS A 493 15.75 -4.37 -5.25
CA HIS A 493 15.92 -5.22 -4.06
C HIS A 493 16.79 -4.53 -3.00
N ASP A 494 17.80 -3.78 -3.44
CA ASP A 494 18.67 -2.94 -2.62
C ASP A 494 17.92 -1.89 -1.78
N HIS A 495 16.66 -1.59 -2.12
CA HIS A 495 15.79 -0.68 -1.39
C HIS A 495 14.85 -1.42 -0.42
N TYR A 496 14.56 -2.70 -0.68
CA TYR A 496 13.69 -3.52 0.17
C TYR A 496 14.46 -4.38 1.18
N PHE A 497 15.77 -4.53 0.98
CA PHE A 497 16.63 -5.36 1.80
C PHE A 497 17.81 -4.51 2.34
N ASP A 498 18.17 -4.69 3.61
CA ASP A 498 18.96 -3.76 4.45
C ASP A 498 20.37 -3.36 3.95
N LYS A 499 20.65 -2.07 3.75
CA LYS A 499 22.03 -1.55 3.60
C LYS A 499 22.64 -1.12 4.93
N GLY A 500 22.75 -2.00 5.93
CA GLY A 500 23.35 -1.59 7.21
C GLY A 500 23.32 -2.55 8.39
N HIS A 501 22.73 -3.73 8.24
CA HIS A 501 22.65 -4.73 9.32
C HIS A 501 23.73 -5.83 9.17
N ALA A 502 23.82 -6.73 10.15
CA ALA A 502 24.79 -7.84 10.22
C ALA A 502 24.82 -8.75 8.97
N ILE A 503 23.79 -8.66 8.12
CA ILE A 503 23.67 -9.30 6.82
C ILE A 503 23.38 -8.18 5.80
N SER A 504 24.21 -8.05 4.76
CA SER A 504 23.99 -7.06 3.69
C SER A 504 22.69 -7.31 2.92
N SER A 505 22.09 -6.28 2.30
CA SER A 505 20.91 -6.36 1.42
C SER A 505 21.01 -7.54 0.46
N LYS A 506 22.20 -7.64 -0.16
CA LYS A 506 22.54 -8.64 -1.15
C LYS A 506 22.49 -10.04 -0.54
N THR A 507 23.17 -10.26 0.59
CA THR A 507 23.16 -11.57 1.27
C THR A 507 21.76 -11.96 1.75
N LYS A 508 20.97 -10.99 2.23
CA LYS A 508 19.57 -11.24 2.61
C LYS A 508 18.73 -11.67 1.41
N TYR A 509 18.83 -10.95 0.29
CA TYR A 509 18.09 -11.26 -0.94
C TYR A 509 18.53 -12.60 -1.55
N GLU A 510 19.85 -12.86 -1.59
CA GLU A 510 20.42 -14.14 -2.03
C GLU A 510 19.86 -15.31 -1.20
N ARG A 511 19.82 -15.17 0.14
CA ARG A 511 19.20 -16.16 1.03
C ARG A 511 17.71 -16.37 0.70
N LEU A 512 16.94 -15.31 0.47
CA LEU A 512 15.53 -15.44 0.07
C LEU A 512 15.38 -16.19 -1.26
N CYS A 513 16.23 -15.89 -2.26
CA CYS A 513 16.26 -16.59 -3.54
C CYS A 513 16.61 -18.08 -3.38
N GLU A 514 17.56 -18.42 -2.51
CA GLU A 514 17.89 -19.81 -2.20
C GLU A 514 16.72 -20.56 -1.55
N ILE A 515 16.04 -19.93 -0.61
CA ILE A 515 14.85 -20.51 0.05
C ILE A 515 13.72 -20.69 -0.97
N LYS A 516 13.47 -19.69 -1.82
CA LYS A 516 12.46 -19.74 -2.89
C LYS A 516 12.71 -20.93 -3.82
N LYS A 517 13.94 -21.12 -4.30
CA LYS A 517 14.32 -22.26 -5.16
C LYS A 517 14.05 -23.62 -4.51
N LYS A 518 14.15 -23.73 -3.17
CA LYS A 518 13.87 -24.97 -2.44
C LYS A 518 12.37 -25.26 -2.32
N VAL A 519 11.55 -24.25 -2.05
CA VAL A 519 10.11 -24.44 -1.75
C VAL A 519 9.19 -24.23 -2.95
N ASP A 520 9.69 -23.59 -4.00
CA ASP A 520 8.99 -23.35 -5.26
C ASP A 520 9.97 -23.38 -6.46
N PRO A 521 10.51 -24.57 -6.79
CA PRO A 521 11.47 -24.75 -7.87
C PRO A 521 10.88 -24.53 -9.27
N ASP A 522 9.56 -24.54 -9.41
CA ASP A 522 8.84 -24.39 -10.69
C ASP A 522 8.30 -22.96 -10.89
N ASP A 523 8.65 -22.02 -10.02
CA ASP A 523 8.22 -20.62 -10.06
C ASP A 523 6.69 -20.42 -10.09
N ILE A 524 5.95 -21.31 -9.41
CA ILE A 524 4.49 -21.25 -9.31
C ILE A 524 4.05 -19.94 -8.66
N PHE A 525 4.74 -19.50 -7.63
CA PHE A 525 4.46 -18.26 -6.90
C PHE A 525 5.32 -17.08 -7.39
N THR A 526 5.60 -17.05 -8.70
CA THR A 526 6.26 -15.93 -9.40
C THR A 526 5.33 -15.30 -10.45
N PRO A 527 4.15 -14.76 -10.05
CA PRO A 527 3.10 -14.27 -10.97
C PRO A 527 3.41 -12.98 -11.72
N ASN A 528 4.41 -12.22 -11.28
CA ASN A 528 4.78 -10.90 -11.81
C ASN A 528 6.22 -10.57 -11.40
N GLY A 529 6.75 -9.44 -11.89
CA GLY A 529 8.14 -9.03 -11.62
C GLY A 529 8.41 -8.62 -10.17
N PHE A 530 7.38 -8.46 -9.32
CA PHE A 530 7.54 -8.03 -7.94
C PHE A 530 7.61 -9.25 -7.00
N CYS A 531 8.44 -10.21 -7.38
CA CYS A 531 8.65 -11.47 -6.67
C CYS A 531 10.14 -11.76 -6.48
N VAL A 532 10.48 -12.45 -5.41
CA VAL A 532 11.83 -12.86 -5.05
C VAL A 532 12.39 -13.77 -6.15
N GLY A 533 13.53 -13.36 -6.73
CA GLY A 533 14.19 -14.11 -7.80
C GLY A 533 13.49 -14.05 -9.15
N ALA A 534 12.45 -13.22 -9.30
CA ALA A 534 11.79 -13.03 -10.59
C ALA A 534 12.76 -12.40 -11.61
N PRO A 535 12.80 -12.88 -12.86
CA PRO A 535 13.59 -12.25 -13.89
C PRO A 535 13.07 -10.83 -14.17
N PRO A 536 13.92 -9.91 -14.64
CA PRO A 536 13.49 -8.56 -14.99
C PRO A 536 12.38 -8.62 -16.04
N VAL A 537 11.18 -8.16 -15.67
CA VAL A 537 10.10 -8.00 -16.64
C VAL A 537 10.39 -6.74 -17.44
N ALA A 538 10.36 -6.82 -18.78
CA ALA A 538 10.37 -5.63 -19.62
C ALA A 538 9.24 -4.72 -19.15
N ALA A 539 9.56 -3.47 -18.79
CA ALA A 539 8.60 -2.52 -18.22
C ALA A 539 7.24 -2.67 -18.91
N ALA A 540 6.21 -2.97 -18.13
CA ALA A 540 4.84 -3.09 -18.64
C ALA A 540 4.60 -1.90 -19.58
N VAL A 541 4.11 -2.21 -20.79
CA VAL A 541 3.91 -1.29 -21.92
C VAL A 541 3.57 0.10 -21.41
N ASN A 542 4.43 1.07 -21.74
CA ASN A 542 4.35 2.46 -21.30
C ASN A 542 2.89 2.93 -21.17
N ASP A 543 2.52 3.31 -19.95
CA ASP A 543 1.33 4.09 -19.58
C ASP A 543 0.99 5.18 -20.62
N GLU A 544 2.01 5.73 -21.30
CA GLU A 544 1.92 6.78 -22.33
C GLU A 544 1.25 6.33 -23.64
N ALA A 545 1.48 5.09 -24.10
CA ALA A 545 0.90 4.60 -25.36
C ALA A 545 -0.62 4.34 -25.23
N GLU A 546 -1.05 3.94 -24.04
CA GLU A 546 -2.45 3.73 -23.71
C GLU A 546 -3.16 5.04 -23.30
N ASP A 547 -2.41 6.03 -22.79
CA ASP A 547 -2.84 7.42 -22.58
C ASP A 547 -3.25 8.06 -23.91
N LEU A 548 -2.46 7.85 -24.97
CA LEU A 548 -2.78 8.32 -26.33
C LEU A 548 -4.10 7.71 -26.83
N LYS A 549 -4.31 6.41 -26.59
CA LYS A 549 -5.52 5.69 -27.02
C LYS A 549 -6.76 6.15 -26.27
N THR A 550 -6.65 6.38 -24.96
CA THR A 550 -7.74 6.90 -24.12
C THR A 550 -8.10 8.35 -24.46
N GLN A 551 -7.10 9.18 -24.79
CA GLN A 551 -7.32 10.55 -25.28
C GLN A 551 -8.02 10.57 -26.65
N LEU A 552 -7.67 9.64 -27.55
CA LEU A 552 -8.35 9.45 -28.84
C LEU A 552 -9.82 9.05 -28.67
N ASP A 553 -10.13 8.15 -27.74
CA ASP A 553 -11.50 7.70 -27.49
C ASP A 553 -12.36 8.79 -26.83
N LEU A 554 -11.82 9.53 -25.85
CA LEU A 554 -12.51 10.68 -25.24
C LEU A 554 -12.74 11.82 -26.25
N GLY A 555 -11.77 12.07 -27.14
CA GLY A 555 -11.92 13.02 -28.24
C GLY A 555 -13.06 12.66 -29.19
N ARG A 556 -13.19 11.38 -29.55
CA ARG A 556 -14.29 10.87 -30.38
C ARG A 556 -15.65 10.95 -29.68
N ILE A 557 -15.71 10.67 -28.37
CA ILE A 557 -16.95 10.78 -27.59
C ILE A 557 -17.40 12.24 -27.47
N ALA A 558 -16.48 13.16 -27.19
CA ALA A 558 -16.77 14.60 -27.12
C ALA A 558 -17.26 15.14 -28.48
N GLN A 559 -16.63 14.72 -29.58
CA GLN A 559 -17.07 15.07 -30.93
C GLN A 559 -18.48 14.56 -31.23
N THR A 560 -18.80 13.33 -30.83
CA THR A 560 -20.14 12.73 -30.99
C THR A 560 -21.20 13.45 -30.17
N ALA A 561 -20.89 13.80 -28.92
CA ALA A 561 -21.79 14.55 -28.04
C ALA A 561 -22.06 15.98 -28.54
N LEU A 562 -21.03 16.66 -29.08
CA LEU A 562 -21.17 17.99 -29.68
C LEU A 562 -22.02 17.96 -30.96
N LEU A 563 -21.87 16.94 -31.80
CA LEU A 563 -22.71 16.75 -32.98
C LEU A 563 -24.18 16.50 -32.60
N ALA A 564 -24.43 15.72 -31.53
CA ALA A 564 -25.76 15.51 -31.00
C ALA A 564 -26.40 16.79 -30.44
N ILE A 565 -25.64 17.60 -29.68
CA ILE A 565 -26.13 18.89 -29.13
C ILE A 565 -26.44 19.89 -30.24
N GLY A 566 -25.63 19.93 -31.30
CA GLY A 566 -25.86 20.77 -32.49
C GLY A 566 -27.16 20.43 -33.25
N SER A 567 -27.61 19.16 -33.17
CA SER A 567 -28.87 18.73 -33.78
C SER A 567 -30.13 19.10 -32.97
N ILE A 568 -29.97 19.40 -31.67
CA ILE A 568 -31.08 19.67 -30.74
C ILE A 568 -31.34 21.18 -30.56
N PHE A 569 -30.33 22.04 -30.77
CA PHE A 569 -30.46 23.50 -30.60
C PHE A 569 -29.94 24.30 -31.82
N PRO A 570 -30.74 24.43 -32.90
CA PRO A 570 -30.31 25.12 -34.13
C PRO A 570 -30.09 26.64 -34.00
N THR A 571 -30.44 27.25 -32.88
CA THR A 571 -30.44 28.72 -32.68
C THR A 571 -29.34 29.26 -31.76
N PHE A 572 -28.39 28.43 -31.29
CA PHE A 572 -27.19 28.92 -30.61
C PHE A 572 -26.18 29.46 -31.65
N LYS A 573 -25.83 30.76 -31.56
CA LYS A 573 -24.95 31.47 -32.52
C LYS A 573 -23.69 30.65 -32.87
N ALA A 574 -23.63 30.20 -34.13
CA ALA A 574 -22.61 29.33 -34.70
C ALA A 574 -21.16 29.86 -34.59
N SER A 575 -20.95 31.18 -34.49
CA SER A 575 -19.60 31.77 -34.57
C SER A 575 -18.68 31.54 -33.36
N PHE A 576 -19.22 31.17 -32.18
CA PHE A 576 -18.41 30.86 -31.00
C PHE A 576 -18.02 29.37 -30.93
N LEU A 577 -18.89 28.49 -31.41
CA LEU A 577 -18.65 27.05 -31.46
C LEU A 577 -17.73 26.68 -32.62
N GLU A 578 -17.89 27.32 -33.80
CA GLU A 578 -17.02 27.13 -34.97
C GLU A 578 -15.55 27.44 -34.67
N LYS A 579 -15.25 28.57 -34.00
CA LYS A 579 -13.86 28.92 -33.63
C LYS A 579 -13.23 27.97 -32.61
N LYS A 580 -14.03 27.35 -31.73
CA LYS A 580 -13.54 26.32 -30.80
C LYS A 580 -13.38 24.97 -31.51
N LEU A 581 -14.28 24.63 -32.43
CA LEU A 581 -14.20 23.43 -33.27
C LEU A 581 -13.01 23.50 -34.23
N GLU A 582 -12.71 24.65 -34.83
CA GLU A 582 -11.50 24.86 -35.65
C GLU A 582 -10.22 24.70 -34.82
N LYS A 583 -10.19 25.18 -33.58
CA LYS A 583 -9.03 25.00 -32.69
C LYS A 583 -8.85 23.54 -32.24
N VAL A 584 -9.95 22.83 -31.96
CA VAL A 584 -9.92 21.42 -31.59
C VAL A 584 -9.53 20.56 -32.81
N ALA A 585 -10.10 20.82 -33.98
CA ALA A 585 -9.75 20.15 -35.24
C ALA A 585 -8.30 20.42 -35.66
N ALA A 586 -7.81 21.66 -35.50
CA ALA A 586 -6.39 21.98 -35.73
C ALA A 586 -5.47 21.26 -34.74
N SER A 587 -5.88 21.11 -33.48
CA SER A 587 -5.10 20.35 -32.48
C SER A 587 -5.10 18.86 -32.79
N ILE A 588 -6.22 18.30 -33.26
CA ILE A 588 -6.32 16.91 -33.72
C ILE A 588 -5.46 16.67 -34.97
N ALA A 589 -5.48 17.59 -35.94
CA ALA A 589 -4.65 17.52 -37.15
C ALA A 589 -3.13 17.63 -36.86
N VAL A 590 -2.74 18.40 -35.85
CA VAL A 590 -1.35 18.47 -35.37
C VAL A 590 -0.94 17.17 -34.68
N VAL A 591 -1.84 16.52 -33.94
CA VAL A 591 -1.58 15.21 -33.32
C VAL A 591 -1.50 14.10 -34.37
N ASP A 592 -2.41 14.09 -35.36
CA ASP A 592 -2.35 13.15 -36.48
C ASP A 592 -1.07 13.31 -37.29
N SER A 593 -0.62 14.54 -37.57
CA SER A 593 0.65 14.77 -38.30
C SER A 593 1.88 14.35 -37.49
N HIS A 594 1.83 14.46 -36.16
CA HIS A 594 2.92 13.99 -35.29
C HIS A 594 2.98 12.46 -35.21
N VAL A 595 1.82 11.79 -35.17
CA VAL A 595 1.71 10.34 -35.24
C VAL A 595 2.14 9.83 -36.62
N GLN A 596 1.77 10.52 -37.70
CA GLN A 596 2.21 10.22 -39.05
C GLN A 596 3.72 10.41 -39.22
N GLN A 597 4.30 11.49 -38.66
CA GLN A 597 5.75 11.71 -38.64
C GLN A 597 6.49 10.65 -37.81
N GLN A 598 5.95 10.21 -36.68
CA GLN A 598 6.55 9.12 -35.90
C GLN A 598 6.44 7.76 -36.61
N ALA A 599 5.32 7.49 -37.28
CA ALA A 599 5.15 6.28 -38.09
C ALA A 599 6.06 6.30 -39.34
N GLU A 600 6.23 7.44 -39.99
CA GLU A 600 7.16 7.64 -41.11
C GLU A 600 8.62 7.58 -40.65
N PHE A 601 8.95 8.11 -39.48
CA PHE A 601 10.28 8.00 -38.88
C PHE A 601 10.63 6.54 -38.56
N LEU A 602 9.68 5.77 -37.99
CA LEU A 602 9.84 4.33 -37.74
C LEU A 602 9.90 3.52 -39.05
N ALA A 603 9.12 3.88 -40.06
CA ALA A 603 9.18 3.27 -41.39
C ALA A 603 10.50 3.58 -42.13
N THR A 604 11.05 4.79 -41.93
CA THR A 604 12.35 5.20 -42.50
C THR A 604 13.51 4.48 -41.79
N MET A 605 13.43 4.30 -40.46
CA MET A 605 14.38 3.47 -39.71
C MET A 605 14.36 1.99 -40.13
N CYS A 606 13.20 1.46 -40.55
CA CYS A 606 13.10 0.08 -41.07
C CYS A 606 13.60 -0.08 -42.51
N ASN A 607 13.68 1.02 -43.27
CA ASN A 607 14.14 1.05 -44.67
C ASN A 607 15.61 1.51 -44.81
N ASP A 608 16.31 1.79 -43.72
CA ASP A 608 17.75 2.03 -43.72
C ASP A 608 18.50 0.71 -44.02
N PRO A 609 19.16 0.58 -45.18
CA PRO A 609 19.84 -0.65 -45.58
C PRO A 609 20.93 -1.06 -44.58
N GLU A 610 21.58 -0.10 -43.93
CA GLU A 610 22.68 -0.35 -42.99
C GLU A 610 22.17 -0.87 -41.64
N MET A 611 21.01 -0.39 -41.20
CA MET A 611 20.32 -0.85 -40.00
C MET A 611 19.63 -2.21 -40.21
N SER A 612 19.05 -2.43 -41.40
CA SER A 612 18.48 -3.71 -41.80
C SER A 612 19.57 -4.80 -41.92
N GLU A 613 20.75 -4.46 -42.45
CA GLU A 613 21.93 -5.34 -42.48
C GLU A 613 22.43 -5.66 -41.06
N LYS A 614 22.48 -4.67 -40.16
CA LYS A 614 22.83 -4.89 -38.73
C LYS A 614 21.84 -5.80 -38.01
N LEU A 615 20.54 -5.64 -38.27
CA LEU A 615 19.50 -6.48 -37.68
C LEU A 615 19.51 -7.90 -38.26
N ARG A 616 19.77 -8.05 -39.57
CA ARG A 616 20.02 -9.36 -40.20
C ARG A 616 21.25 -10.05 -39.62
N LYS A 617 22.36 -9.33 -39.43
CA LYS A 617 23.58 -9.87 -38.80
C LYS A 617 23.32 -10.33 -37.37
N ARG A 618 22.66 -9.50 -36.55
CA ARG A 618 22.30 -9.86 -35.17
C ARG A 618 21.35 -11.05 -35.10
N ARG A 619 20.42 -11.16 -36.04
CA ARG A 619 19.50 -12.29 -36.12
C ARG A 619 20.21 -13.57 -36.56
N ALA A 620 21.10 -13.50 -37.55
CA ALA A 620 21.92 -14.63 -37.98
C ALA A 620 22.91 -15.08 -36.88
N GLU A 621 23.48 -14.15 -36.12
CA GLU A 621 24.33 -14.43 -34.95
C GLU A 621 23.52 -15.12 -33.82
N HIS A 622 22.27 -14.70 -33.62
CA HIS A 622 21.38 -15.30 -32.63
C HIS A 622 20.88 -16.69 -33.05
N GLU A 623 20.54 -16.89 -34.32
CA GLU A 623 20.13 -18.18 -34.89
C GLU A 623 21.31 -19.18 -34.90
N ALA A 624 22.54 -18.72 -35.20
CA ALA A 624 23.75 -19.55 -35.12
C ALA A 624 24.18 -19.89 -33.67
N GLN A 625 23.73 -19.13 -32.67
CA GLN A 625 23.91 -19.46 -31.25
C GLN A 625 22.89 -20.50 -30.78
N LEU A 626 21.68 -20.50 -31.35
CA LEU A 626 20.64 -21.48 -31.06
C LEU A 626 20.95 -22.87 -31.65
N GLU A 627 21.62 -22.96 -32.81
CA GLU A 627 22.05 -24.23 -33.40
C GLU A 627 23.23 -24.91 -32.67
N LYS A 628 23.86 -24.27 -31.68
CA LYS A 628 25.03 -24.79 -30.94
C LYS A 628 24.73 -25.33 -29.54
N GLN A 629 23.46 -25.42 -29.16
CA GLN A 629 23.08 -26.10 -27.91
C GLN A 629 22.64 -27.54 -28.24
N PRO A 630 23.35 -28.58 -27.75
CA PRO A 630 22.88 -29.95 -27.86
C PRO A 630 21.65 -30.17 -26.95
N GLU A 631 20.71 -30.97 -27.46
CA GLU A 631 19.35 -31.26 -26.96
C GLU A 631 19.16 -31.39 -25.44
#